data_AF-A0A7S0G4Y9-F1
#
_entry.id   AF-A0A7S0G4Y9-F1
#
_cell.length_a   1.000
_cell.length_b   1.000
_cell.length_c   1.000
_cell.angle_alpha   90.00
_cell.angle_beta   90.00
_cell.angle_gamma   90.00
#
_symmetry.space_group_name_H-M   'P 1'
#
loop_
_entity.id
_entity.type
_entity.pdbx_description
1 polymer ?
#
loop_
_entity_poly.entity_id
_entity_poly.type
_entity_poly.pdbx_seq_one_letter_code
_entity_poly.pdbx_strand_id
1 'polypeptide(L)'
;LSLESILFFAVVSRSQDPYAHEGIARAFSLIFLFQSAAAFSCVLSLQSFEGMFSEVVATASAFFIIATLFVCIPGAALVAIPEMRYRVWKTALTLVNIVALFFSAMIVGPKIGTTLNLPYVTDTLQSRLVGAMFGALMMVLIASLIRLVRPPESLKGRSGAAVLASGTTFILLAGAVWAFLADDCQ
;
A
#
# COMPACT_ATOMS: atom_id res chain seq x y z
N LEU A 1 -5.15 12.38 -10.81
CA LEU A 1 -4.82 11.37 -9.78
C LEU A 1 -4.00 11.92 -8.61
N SER A 2 -2.70 12.19 -8.73
CA SER A 2 -1.85 12.55 -7.57
C SER A 2 -2.28 13.82 -6.83
N LEU A 3 -2.66 14.88 -7.57
CA LEU A 3 -3.21 16.11 -6.98
C LEU A 3 -4.59 15.88 -6.33
N GLU A 4 -5.43 15.04 -6.94
CA GLU A 4 -6.76 14.70 -6.40
C GLU A 4 -6.65 13.89 -5.11
N SER A 5 -5.69 12.96 -5.03
CA SER A 5 -5.39 12.18 -3.84
C SER A 5 -4.81 13.04 -2.71
N ILE A 6 -3.98 14.05 -3.01
CA ILE A 6 -3.50 15.03 -2.04
C ILE A 6 -4.65 15.92 -1.54
N LEU A 7 -5.52 16.38 -2.44
CA LEU A 7 -6.72 17.16 -2.07
C LEU A 7 -7.69 16.32 -1.23
N PHE A 8 -7.89 15.05 -1.58
CA PHE A 8 -8.71 14.13 -0.79
C PHE A 8 -8.11 13.92 0.61
N PHE A 9 -6.78 13.79 0.74
CA PHE A 9 -6.11 13.78 2.04
C PHE A 9 -6.36 15.07 2.84
N ALA A 10 -6.20 16.23 2.22
CA ALA A 10 -6.39 17.53 2.86
C ALA A 10 -7.84 17.74 3.34
N VAL A 11 -8.83 17.25 2.57
CA VAL A 11 -10.26 17.31 2.93
C VAL A 11 -10.58 16.33 4.06
N VAL A 12 -10.16 15.07 3.95
CA VAL A 12 -10.43 14.02 4.96
C VAL A 12 -9.73 14.33 6.29
N SER A 13 -8.53 14.94 6.26
CA SER A 13 -7.83 15.34 7.48
C SER A 13 -8.49 16.53 8.21
N ARG A 14 -9.30 17.33 7.51
CA ARG A 14 -10.06 18.44 8.09
C ARG A 14 -11.50 18.10 8.48
N SER A 15 -12.11 17.05 7.92
CA SER A 15 -13.48 16.64 8.27
C SER A 15 -13.52 15.98 9.66
N GLN A 16 -14.04 16.70 10.66
CA GLN A 16 -14.20 16.25 12.04
C GLN A 16 -15.53 15.51 12.27
N ASP A 17 -15.78 14.39 11.58
CA ASP A 17 -16.95 13.55 11.91
C ASP A 17 -16.59 12.54 13.02
N PRO A 18 -17.19 12.63 14.23
CA PRO A 18 -16.70 11.97 15.44
C PRO A 18 -17.04 10.47 15.57
N TYR A 19 -17.66 9.84 14.56
CA TYR A 19 -18.16 8.47 14.70
C TYR A 19 -17.47 7.47 13.75
N ALA A 20 -16.67 6.58 14.35
CA ALA A 20 -16.29 5.23 13.90
C ALA A 20 -15.34 5.03 12.71
N HIS A 21 -14.99 6.05 11.91
CA HIS A 21 -14.11 5.86 10.74
C HIS A 21 -12.85 6.72 10.70
N GLU A 22 -12.61 7.56 11.71
CA GLU A 22 -11.47 8.50 11.74
C GLU A 22 -10.10 7.81 11.57
N GLY A 23 -9.89 6.67 12.25
CA GLY A 23 -8.64 5.92 12.14
C GLY A 23 -8.41 5.30 10.75
N ILE A 24 -9.46 4.75 10.15
CA ILE A 24 -9.41 4.15 8.80
C ILE A 24 -9.18 5.26 7.76
N ALA A 25 -9.96 6.34 7.85
CA ALA A 25 -9.87 7.47 6.95
C ALA A 25 -8.48 8.13 6.99
N ARG A 26 -7.90 8.32 8.17
CA ARG A 26 -6.52 8.82 8.34
C ARG A 26 -5.46 7.87 7.76
N ALA A 27 -5.61 6.57 7.93
CA ALA A 27 -4.68 5.60 7.38
C ALA A 27 -4.72 5.61 5.84
N PHE A 28 -5.93 5.54 5.25
CA PHE A 28 -6.08 5.62 3.79
C PHE A 28 -5.61 6.94 3.23
N SER A 29 -5.91 8.05 3.90
CA SER A 29 -5.49 9.36 3.46
C SER A 29 -3.95 9.46 3.44
N LEU A 30 -3.27 8.99 4.48
CA LEU A 30 -1.80 8.94 4.52
C LEU A 30 -1.20 8.03 3.43
N ILE A 31 -1.83 6.88 3.17
CA ILE A 31 -1.45 5.98 2.05
C ILE A 31 -1.55 6.74 0.73
N PHE A 32 -2.67 7.42 0.47
CA PHE A 32 -2.87 8.21 -0.75
C PHE A 32 -1.86 9.35 -0.87
N LEU A 33 -1.55 10.05 0.22
CA LEU A 33 -0.55 11.12 0.24
C LEU A 33 0.82 10.59 -0.17
N PHE A 34 1.29 9.53 0.48
CA PHE A 34 2.62 8.96 0.20
C PHE A 34 2.71 8.29 -1.17
N GLN A 35 1.66 7.61 -1.64
CA GLN A 35 1.64 7.09 -3.01
C GLN A 35 1.69 8.21 -4.05
N SER A 36 0.96 9.30 -3.81
CA SER A 36 0.95 10.46 -4.72
C SER A 36 2.30 11.17 -4.74
N ALA A 37 2.94 11.32 -3.57
CA ALA A 37 4.28 11.87 -3.46
C ALA A 37 5.32 10.97 -4.13
N ALA A 38 5.24 9.65 -3.94
CA ALA A 38 6.09 8.68 -4.60
C ALA A 38 5.98 8.77 -6.14
N ALA A 39 4.74 8.79 -6.65
CA ALA A 39 4.48 8.90 -8.09
C ALA A 39 4.98 10.25 -8.66
N PHE A 40 4.72 11.35 -7.96
CA PHE A 40 5.19 12.68 -8.36
C PHE A 40 6.71 12.76 -8.39
N SER A 41 7.38 12.28 -7.34
CA SER A 41 8.83 12.20 -7.30
C SER A 41 9.39 11.31 -8.42
N CYS A 42 8.80 10.13 -8.66
CA CYS A 42 9.24 9.26 -9.75
C CYS A 42 9.15 9.96 -11.12
N VAL A 43 8.02 10.60 -11.42
CA VAL A 43 7.84 11.35 -12.67
C VAL A 43 8.85 12.50 -12.78
N LEU A 44 9.07 13.25 -11.69
CA LEU A 44 10.07 14.32 -11.69
C LEU A 44 11.49 13.79 -11.93
N SER A 45 11.88 12.66 -11.35
CA SER A 45 13.20 12.08 -11.61
C SER A 45 13.37 11.65 -13.07
N LEU A 46 12.31 11.12 -13.68
CA LEU A 46 12.35 10.69 -15.08
C LEU A 46 12.39 11.87 -16.07
N GLN A 47 11.82 13.02 -15.70
CA GLN A 47 11.75 14.22 -16.55
C GLN A 47 12.89 15.21 -16.31
N SER A 48 13.66 15.04 -15.23
CA SER A 48 14.79 15.92 -14.91
C SER A 48 16.05 15.45 -15.64
N PHE A 49 16.87 16.40 -16.11
CA PHE A 49 18.20 16.10 -16.65
C PHE A 49 19.09 15.39 -15.61
N GLU A 50 20.01 14.54 -16.09
CA GLU A 50 20.93 13.80 -15.24
C GLU A 50 21.70 14.75 -14.31
N GLY A 51 21.69 14.46 -13.01
CA GLY A 51 22.33 15.28 -11.99
C GLY A 51 21.84 14.98 -10.59
N MET A 52 22.47 15.62 -9.60
CA MET A 52 22.21 15.40 -8.17
C MET A 52 20.73 15.58 -7.78
N PHE A 53 20.02 16.48 -8.47
CA PHE A 53 18.58 16.69 -8.25
C PHE A 53 17.75 15.45 -8.63
N SER A 54 18.06 14.81 -9.77
CA SER A 54 17.33 13.62 -10.23
C SER A 54 17.52 12.43 -9.28
N GLU A 55 18.75 12.23 -8.77
CA GLU A 55 19.08 11.24 -7.74
C GLU A 55 18.31 11.45 -6.43
N VAL A 56 18.30 12.68 -5.92
CA VAL A 56 17.59 13.03 -4.67
C VAL A 56 16.09 12.79 -4.82
N VAL A 57 15.53 13.10 -5.99
CA VAL A 57 14.10 12.93 -6.25
C VAL A 57 13.74 11.44 -6.43
N ALA A 58 14.58 10.64 -7.09
CA ALA A 58 14.36 9.20 -7.23
C ALA A 58 14.45 8.46 -5.89
N THR A 59 15.43 8.82 -5.06
CA THR A 59 15.55 8.28 -3.69
C THR A 59 14.38 8.71 -2.80
N ALA A 60 13.89 9.95 -2.95
CA ALA A 60 12.67 10.39 -2.28
C ALA A 60 11.44 9.57 -2.70
N SER A 61 11.33 9.17 -3.97
CA SER A 61 10.26 8.28 -4.43
C SER A 61 10.30 6.94 -3.70
N ALA A 62 11.47 6.30 -3.63
CA ALA A 62 11.65 5.04 -2.89
C ALA A 62 11.29 5.19 -1.40
N PHE A 63 11.70 6.31 -0.78
CA PHE A 63 11.34 6.61 0.61
C PHE A 63 9.82 6.72 0.81
N PHE A 64 9.11 7.41 -0.08
CA PHE A 64 7.65 7.53 0.00
C PHE A 64 6.93 6.19 -0.24
N ILE A 65 7.46 5.32 -1.11
CA ILE A 65 6.95 3.94 -1.26
C ILE A 65 7.09 3.20 0.07
N ILE A 66 8.27 3.25 0.70
CA ILE A 66 8.52 2.61 1.99
C ILE A 66 7.60 3.17 3.08
N ALA A 67 7.42 4.50 3.14
CA ALA A 67 6.49 5.13 4.07
C ALA A 67 5.05 4.65 3.86
N THR A 68 4.62 4.52 2.60
CA THR A 68 3.31 3.95 2.26
C THR A 68 3.16 2.53 2.82
N LEU A 69 4.17 1.67 2.59
CA LEU A 69 4.18 0.30 3.07
C LEU A 69 4.04 0.22 4.60
N PHE A 70 4.73 1.09 5.33
CA PHE A 70 4.61 1.17 6.79
C PHE A 70 3.22 1.61 7.26
N VAL A 71 2.57 2.54 6.56
CA VAL A 71 1.19 2.97 6.89
C VAL A 71 0.16 1.90 6.55
N CYS A 72 0.40 1.08 5.52
CA CYS A 72 -0.47 -0.04 5.16
C CYS A 72 -0.61 -1.07 6.30
N ILE A 73 0.40 -1.23 7.15
CA ILE A 73 0.38 -2.21 8.25
C ILE A 73 -0.72 -1.89 9.29
N PRO A 74 -0.72 -0.72 9.97
CA PRO A 74 -1.79 -0.34 10.88
C PRO A 74 -3.12 -0.10 10.13
N GLY A 75 -3.06 0.34 8.86
CA GLY A 75 -4.24 0.50 8.01
C GLY A 75 -4.99 -0.81 7.78
N ALA A 76 -4.30 -1.88 7.40
CA ALA A 76 -4.88 -3.20 7.21
C ALA A 76 -5.45 -3.77 8.53
N ALA A 77 -4.73 -3.60 9.66
CA ALA A 77 -5.23 -4.02 10.97
C ALA A 77 -6.51 -3.26 11.38
N LEU A 78 -6.59 -1.96 11.08
CA LEU A 78 -7.79 -1.13 11.27
C LEU A 78 -8.97 -1.54 10.37
N VAL A 79 -8.67 -1.95 9.13
CA VAL A 79 -9.69 -2.49 8.22
C VAL A 79 -10.25 -3.79 8.76
N ALA A 80 -9.40 -4.72 9.21
CA ALA A 80 -9.83 -6.02 9.75
C ALA A 80 -10.63 -5.90 11.05
N ILE A 81 -10.14 -5.07 11.98
CA ILE A 81 -10.70 -4.92 13.33
C ILE A 81 -10.76 -3.42 13.69
N PRO A 82 -11.87 -2.73 13.38
CA PRO A 82 -12.04 -1.32 13.69
C PRO A 82 -12.32 -1.08 15.19
N GLU A 83 -12.81 -2.08 15.93
CA GLU A 83 -13.29 -1.87 17.29
C GLU A 83 -12.16 -1.73 18.32
N MET A 84 -12.20 -0.65 19.11
CA MET A 84 -11.23 -0.39 20.18
C MET A 84 -11.19 -1.45 21.28
N ARG A 85 -12.24 -2.27 21.43
CA ARG A 85 -12.28 -3.37 22.42
C ARG A 85 -11.32 -4.51 22.12
N TYR A 86 -10.88 -4.65 20.86
CA TYR A 86 -10.03 -5.75 20.40
C TYR A 86 -8.58 -5.30 20.15
N ARG A 87 -8.05 -4.40 21.00
CA ARG A 87 -6.67 -3.88 20.87
C ARG A 87 -5.61 -4.97 20.75
N VAL A 88 -5.72 -6.04 21.55
CA VAL A 88 -4.76 -7.15 21.54
C VAL A 88 -4.73 -7.86 20.18
N TRP A 89 -5.90 -8.18 19.62
CA TRP A 89 -6.02 -8.79 18.30
C TRP A 89 -5.52 -7.88 17.18
N LYS A 90 -5.76 -6.57 17.30
CA LYS A 90 -5.24 -5.58 16.36
C LYS A 90 -3.71 -5.48 16.40
N THR A 91 -3.11 -5.53 17.58
CA THR A 91 -1.64 -5.57 17.73
C THR A 91 -1.07 -6.86 17.16
N ALA A 92 -1.69 -8.01 17.45
CA ALA A 92 -1.29 -9.29 16.89
C ALA A 92 -1.35 -9.28 15.35
N LEU A 93 -2.42 -8.77 14.75
CA LEU A 93 -2.53 -8.61 13.30
C LEU A 93 -1.47 -7.66 12.73
N THR A 94 -1.18 -6.55 13.41
CA THR A 94 -0.10 -5.63 13.02
C THR A 94 1.25 -6.36 12.99
N LEU A 95 1.56 -7.18 14.00
CA LEU A 95 2.79 -7.97 14.05
C LEU A 95 2.86 -9.01 12.92
N VAL A 96 1.77 -9.75 12.71
CA VAL A 96 1.67 -10.72 11.59
C VAL A 96 1.87 -10.01 10.26
N ASN A 97 1.29 -8.82 10.07
CA ASN A 97 1.45 -8.03 8.87
C ASN A 97 2.91 -7.56 8.67
N ILE A 98 3.61 -7.14 9.73
CA ILE A 98 5.04 -6.79 9.63
C ILE A 98 5.85 -7.99 9.12
N VAL A 99 5.61 -9.17 9.70
CA VAL A 99 6.32 -10.40 9.33
C VAL A 99 5.99 -10.81 7.89
N ALA A 100 4.71 -10.75 7.50
CA ALA A 100 4.26 -11.08 6.15
C ALA A 100 4.86 -10.13 5.10
N LEU A 101 4.92 -8.83 5.40
CA LEU A 101 5.54 -7.83 4.54
C LEU A 101 7.03 -8.11 4.35
N PHE A 102 7.77 -8.36 5.45
CA PHE A 102 9.19 -8.67 5.37
C PHE A 102 9.45 -9.96 4.58
N PHE A 103 8.65 -11.00 4.83
CA PHE A 103 8.72 -12.27 4.11
C PHE A 103 8.46 -12.08 2.61
N SER A 104 7.43 -11.31 2.25
CA SER A 104 7.12 -11.01 0.84
C SER A 104 8.26 -10.25 0.14
N ALA A 105 8.84 -9.25 0.81
CA ALA A 105 9.93 -8.45 0.28
C ALA A 105 11.20 -9.28 0.03
N MET A 106 11.52 -10.19 0.94
CA MET A 106 12.77 -10.98 0.87
C MET A 106 12.65 -12.23 -0.01
N ILE A 107 11.48 -12.87 -0.07
CA ILE A 107 11.33 -14.18 -0.72
C ILE A 107 10.55 -14.10 -2.02
N VAL A 108 9.48 -13.29 -2.06
CA VAL A 108 8.62 -13.19 -3.25
C VAL A 108 9.22 -12.17 -4.21
N GLY A 109 9.69 -11.02 -3.73
CA GLY A 109 10.30 -9.96 -4.56
C GLY A 109 11.33 -10.46 -5.59
N PRO A 110 12.38 -11.21 -5.17
CA PRO A 110 13.38 -11.74 -6.09
C PRO A 110 12.85 -12.72 -7.14
N LYS A 111 11.66 -13.30 -6.94
CA LYS A 111 11.07 -14.30 -7.84
C LYS A 111 10.12 -13.72 -8.87
N ILE A 112 9.66 -12.48 -8.70
CA ILE A 112 8.63 -11.88 -9.58
C ILE A 112 9.24 -11.45 -10.94
N GLY A 113 10.57 -11.40 -11.10
CA GLY A 113 11.23 -11.05 -12.37
C GLY A 113 11.02 -9.60 -12.82
N THR A 114 10.14 -8.84 -12.16
CA THR A 114 9.82 -7.45 -12.48
C THR A 114 10.43 -6.48 -11.48
N THR A 115 10.87 -5.34 -12.00
CA THR A 115 11.43 -4.23 -11.22
C THR A 115 10.61 -2.95 -11.43
N LEU A 116 10.69 -2.04 -10.47
CA LEU A 116 10.14 -0.69 -10.63
C LEU A 116 11.12 0.14 -11.45
N ASN A 117 10.66 0.85 -12.48
CA ASN A 117 11.54 1.77 -13.20
C ASN A 117 11.83 3.04 -12.35
N LEU A 118 12.74 2.90 -11.39
CA LEU A 118 13.22 3.95 -10.50
C LEU A 118 14.68 4.25 -10.85
N PRO A 119 14.97 5.33 -11.58
CA PRO A 119 16.34 5.65 -11.98
C PRO A 119 17.22 5.82 -10.72
N TYR A 120 18.50 5.45 -10.80
CA TYR A 120 19.49 5.56 -9.71
C TYR A 120 19.24 4.70 -8.46
N VAL A 121 18.18 3.89 -8.44
CA VAL A 121 17.92 2.91 -7.38
C VAL A 121 18.41 1.53 -7.84
N THR A 122 19.08 0.76 -6.97
CA THR A 122 19.58 -0.57 -7.34
C THR A 122 18.44 -1.56 -7.65
N ASP A 123 18.62 -2.41 -8.65
CA ASP A 123 17.63 -3.42 -9.06
C ASP A 123 17.21 -4.33 -7.90
N THR A 124 18.16 -4.66 -7.02
CA THR A 124 17.89 -5.42 -5.80
C THR A 124 16.89 -4.72 -4.88
N LEU A 125 17.01 -3.40 -4.71
CA LEU A 125 16.06 -2.64 -3.89
C LEU A 125 14.71 -2.52 -4.60
N GLN A 126 14.70 -2.28 -5.92
CA GLN A 126 13.48 -2.21 -6.72
C GLN A 126 12.67 -3.51 -6.65
N SER A 127 13.32 -4.67 -6.84
CA SER A 127 12.69 -6.00 -6.75
C SER A 127 12.12 -6.27 -5.34
N ARG A 128 12.85 -5.90 -4.29
CA ARG A 128 12.36 -6.01 -2.90
C ARG A 128 11.16 -5.11 -2.64
N LEU A 129 11.13 -3.90 -3.21
CA LEU A 129 9.99 -2.98 -3.12
C LEU A 129 8.76 -3.55 -3.82
N VAL A 130 8.91 -4.14 -5.01
CA VAL A 130 7.82 -4.84 -5.72
C VAL A 130 7.26 -5.97 -4.85
N GLY A 131 8.13 -6.82 -4.31
CA GLY A 131 7.72 -7.91 -3.39
C GLY A 131 6.96 -7.39 -2.18
N ALA A 132 7.43 -6.29 -1.57
CA ALA A 132 6.76 -5.67 -0.43
C ALA A 132 5.39 -5.07 -0.80
N MET A 133 5.24 -4.51 -2.01
CA MET A 133 3.95 -4.00 -2.52
C MET A 133 2.95 -5.14 -2.70
N PHE A 134 3.35 -6.27 -3.28
CA PHE A 134 2.51 -7.47 -3.38
C PHE A 134 2.11 -7.99 -2.00
N GLY A 135 3.05 -8.04 -1.04
CA GLY A 135 2.74 -8.39 0.34
C GLY A 135 1.74 -7.43 0.98
N ALA A 136 1.91 -6.13 0.81
CA ALA A 136 0.97 -5.12 1.30
C ALA A 136 -0.44 -5.31 0.74
N LEU A 137 -0.56 -5.56 -0.57
CA LEU A 137 -1.84 -5.85 -1.22
C LEU A 137 -2.49 -7.13 -0.69
N MET A 138 -1.71 -8.20 -0.51
CA MET A 138 -2.20 -9.46 0.07
C MET A 138 -2.69 -9.28 1.51
N MET A 139 -1.99 -8.49 2.33
CA MET A 139 -2.42 -8.18 3.69
C MET A 139 -3.73 -7.40 3.71
N VAL A 140 -3.90 -6.41 2.82
CA VAL A 140 -5.15 -5.65 2.70
C VAL A 140 -6.29 -6.56 2.22
N LEU A 141 -6.03 -7.48 1.30
CA LEU A 141 -7.01 -8.47 0.85
C LEU A 141 -7.44 -9.38 2.01
N ILE A 142 -6.49 -9.96 2.76
CA ILE A 142 -6.76 -10.81 3.92
C ILE A 142 -7.55 -10.03 4.99
N ALA A 143 -7.14 -8.80 5.29
CA ALA A 143 -7.86 -7.94 6.25
C ALA A 143 -9.31 -7.66 5.82
N SER A 144 -9.52 -7.44 4.52
CA SER A 144 -10.85 -7.22 3.94
C SER A 144 -11.70 -8.49 4.02
N LEU A 145 -11.11 -9.67 3.75
CA LEU A 145 -11.79 -10.97 3.89
C LEU A 145 -12.15 -11.28 5.34
N ILE A 146 -11.25 -11.04 6.31
CA ILE A 146 -11.54 -11.19 7.75
C ILE A 146 -12.78 -10.36 8.14
N ARG A 147 -12.89 -9.13 7.62
CA ARG A 147 -14.05 -8.27 7.87
C ARG A 147 -15.32 -8.76 7.19
N LEU A 148 -15.23 -9.39 6.01
CA LEU A 148 -16.39 -9.92 5.28
C LEU A 148 -16.99 -11.17 5.94
N VAL A 149 -16.16 -11.99 6.59
CA VAL A 149 -16.55 -13.27 7.22
C VAL A 149 -17.06 -13.05 8.66
N ARG A 150 -16.80 -11.89 9.28
CA ARG A 150 -17.28 -11.60 10.64
C ARG A 150 -18.82 -11.54 10.72
N PRO A 151 -19.43 -11.98 11.85
CA PRO A 151 -20.87 -12.01 12.04
C PRO A 151 -21.55 -10.65 11.86
N PRO A 152 -22.82 -10.62 11.41
CA PRO A 152 -23.44 -9.41 10.92
C PRO A 152 -23.78 -8.33 11.97
N GLU A 153 -23.76 -8.70 13.24
CA GLU A 153 -24.19 -7.83 14.35
C GLU A 153 -23.28 -6.61 14.58
N SER A 154 -22.11 -6.51 13.93
CA SER A 154 -21.17 -5.38 14.06
C SER A 154 -20.87 -4.59 12.77
N LEU A 155 -21.61 -4.82 11.68
CA LEU A 155 -21.17 -4.46 10.32
C LEU A 155 -21.53 -3.05 9.83
N LYS A 156 -20.93 -2.00 10.42
CA LYS A 156 -20.71 -0.76 9.63
C LYS A 156 -19.47 -0.96 8.75
N GLY A 157 -19.61 -0.79 7.43
CA GLY A 157 -18.49 -0.80 6.47
C GLY A 157 -18.15 -2.14 5.77
N ARG A 158 -19.08 -3.11 5.72
CA ARG A 158 -18.88 -4.37 4.96
C ARG A 158 -18.76 -4.14 3.45
N SER A 159 -19.58 -3.24 2.89
CA SER A 159 -19.53 -2.88 1.48
C SER A 159 -18.19 -2.26 1.10
N GLY A 160 -17.61 -1.42 1.97
CA GLY A 160 -16.27 -0.87 1.76
C GLY A 160 -15.19 -1.95 1.75
N ALA A 161 -15.27 -2.93 2.65
CA ALA A 161 -14.36 -4.07 2.66
C ALA A 161 -14.52 -4.95 1.41
N ALA A 162 -15.74 -5.13 0.89
CA ALA A 162 -15.98 -5.85 -0.36
C ALA A 162 -15.32 -5.15 -1.56
N VAL A 163 -15.49 -3.82 -1.67
CA VAL A 163 -14.87 -3.00 -2.72
C VAL A 163 -13.34 -3.04 -2.64
N LEU A 164 -12.79 -2.97 -1.42
CA LEU A 164 -11.34 -3.09 -1.21
C LEU A 164 -10.82 -4.49 -1.59
N ALA A 165 -11.55 -5.56 -1.23
CA ALA A 165 -11.19 -6.92 -1.61
C ALA A 165 -11.23 -7.11 -3.13
N SER A 166 -12.26 -6.63 -3.82
CA SER A 166 -12.35 -6.74 -5.28
C SER A 166 -11.26 -5.93 -5.97
N GLY A 167 -11.00 -4.70 -5.52
CA GLY A 167 -9.96 -3.84 -6.08
C GLY A 167 -8.55 -4.41 -5.88
N THR A 168 -8.24 -4.89 -4.68
CA THR A 168 -6.95 -5.54 -4.40
C THR A 168 -6.76 -6.83 -5.18
N THR A 169 -7.81 -7.65 -5.31
CA THR A 169 -7.77 -8.87 -6.14
C THR A 169 -7.49 -8.52 -7.60
N PHE A 170 -8.17 -7.50 -8.15
CA PHE A 170 -7.93 -7.05 -9.52
C PHE A 170 -6.47 -6.59 -9.73
N ILE A 171 -5.92 -5.78 -8.82
CA ILE A 171 -4.53 -5.31 -8.90
C ILE A 171 -3.54 -6.48 -8.79
N LEU A 172 -3.77 -7.42 -7.89
CA LEU A 172 -2.92 -8.61 -7.75
C LEU A 172 -2.93 -9.48 -9.01
N LEU A 173 -4.11 -9.70 -9.60
CA LEU A 173 -4.24 -10.43 -10.87
C LEU A 173 -3.55 -9.69 -12.01
N ALA A 174 -3.77 -8.38 -12.14
CA ALA A 174 -3.10 -7.56 -13.15
C ALA A 174 -1.57 -7.59 -12.98
N GLY A 175 -1.09 -7.51 -11.74
CA GLY A 175 0.33 -7.63 -11.42
C GLY A 175 0.91 -9.01 -11.72
N ALA A 176 0.16 -10.08 -11.46
CA ALA A 176 0.58 -11.45 -11.79
C ALA A 176 0.63 -11.68 -13.31
N VAL A 177 -0.37 -11.17 -14.05
CA VAL A 177 -0.38 -11.18 -15.52
C VAL A 177 0.79 -10.38 -16.07
N TRP A 178 1.07 -9.20 -15.51
CA TRP A 178 2.22 -8.39 -15.90
C TRP A 178 3.54 -9.11 -15.65
N ALA A 179 3.71 -9.73 -14.48
CA ALA A 179 4.92 -10.49 -14.16
C ALA A 179 5.13 -11.65 -15.13
N PHE A 180 4.05 -12.36 -15.49
CA PHE A 180 4.11 -13.43 -16.49
C PHE A 180 4.48 -12.90 -17.89
N LEU A 181 3.88 -11.79 -18.33
CA LEU A 181 4.15 -11.20 -19.65
C LEU A 181 5.52 -10.54 -19.75
N ALA A 182 6.06 -10.04 -18.64
CA ALA A 182 7.37 -9.41 -18.61
C ALA A 182 8.49 -10.41 -18.92
N ASP A 183 8.34 -11.68 -18.49
CA ASP A 183 9.27 -12.76 -18.82
C ASP A 183 9.26 -13.09 -20.33
N ASP A 184 8.13 -12.89 -21.02
CA ASP A 184 7.98 -13.14 -22.46
C ASP A 184 8.43 -11.95 -23.35
N CYS A 185 8.58 -10.74 -22.78
CA CYS A 185 8.91 -9.52 -23.51
C CYS A 185 10.39 -9.10 -23.42
N GLN A 186 11.22 -9.84 -22.71
CA GLN A 186 12.69 -9.67 -22.64
C GLN A 186 13.41 -10.55 -23.66
#